data_AF-A0A9N9I0T6-F1
#
_entry.id   AF-A0A9N9I0T6-F1
#
_cell.length_a   1.000
_cell.length_b   1.000
_cell.length_c   1.000
_cell.angle_alpha   90.00
_cell.angle_beta   90.00
_cell.angle_gamma   90.00
#
_symmetry.space_group_name_H-M   'P 1'
#
loop_
_entity.id
_entity.type
_entity.pdbx_description
1 polymer ?
#
loop_
_entity_poly.entity_id
_entity_poly.type
_entity_poly.pdbx_seq_one_letter_code
_entity_poly.pdbx_strand_id
1 'polypeptide(L)'
;TNRSQHDNILSDIYDGQKTDNHLGLIINLDWFQPYNRATYSTGVLYAALYNLPCNIRFQPENIIILSILSGPNEVSLHKINHYLSPIITEFESL
;
A
#
# COMPACT_ATOMS: atom_id res chain seq x y z
N THR A 1 -31.53 2.27 -18.68
CA THR A 1 -31.37 0.93 -18.07
C THR A 1 -29.92 0.58 -17.70
N ASN A 2 -28.94 1.52 -17.70
CA ASN A 2 -27.53 1.18 -17.42
C ASN A 2 -26.86 2.00 -16.29
N ARG A 3 -27.61 2.73 -15.44
CA ARG A 3 -27.03 3.45 -14.29
C ARG A 3 -26.95 2.59 -13.03
N SER A 4 -27.89 1.67 -12.80
CA SER A 4 -27.94 0.90 -11.55
C SER A 4 -26.93 -0.24 -11.43
N GLN A 5 -26.24 -0.63 -12.52
CA GLN A 5 -25.21 -1.68 -12.45
C GLN A 5 -23.84 -1.15 -12.00
N HIS A 6 -23.58 0.14 -12.17
CA HIS A 6 -22.31 0.76 -11.73
C HIS A 6 -22.33 1.14 -10.24
N ASP A 7 -23.50 1.41 -9.68
CA ASP A 7 -23.64 1.85 -8.29
C ASP A 7 -23.46 0.68 -7.27
N ASN A 8 -23.58 -0.58 -7.71
CA ASN A 8 -23.49 -1.75 -6.83
C ASN A 8 -22.05 -2.21 -6.53
N ILE A 9 -21.06 -1.84 -7.35
CA ILE A 9 -19.66 -2.26 -7.10
C ILE A 9 -19.08 -1.51 -5.89
N LEU A 10 -19.53 -0.27 -5.66
CA LEU A 10 -19.07 0.55 -4.54
C LEU A 10 -19.73 0.12 -3.22
N SER A 11 -21.01 -0.28 -3.23
CA SER A 11 -21.70 -0.80 -2.04
C SER A 11 -21.18 -2.16 -1.59
N ASP A 12 -20.68 -2.99 -2.50
CA ASP A 12 -20.09 -4.30 -2.18
C ASP A 12 -18.68 -4.16 -1.55
N ILE A 13 -18.04 -2.99 -1.69
CA ILE A 13 -16.70 -2.68 -1.16
C ILE A 13 -16.80 -1.76 0.08
N TYR A 14 -17.84 -0.93 0.16
CA TYR A 14 -18.11 -0.04 1.28
C TYR A 14 -19.63 0.15 1.40
N ASP A 15 -20.27 -0.56 2.31
CA ASP A 15 -21.73 -0.53 2.50
C ASP A 15 -22.21 0.70 3.30
N GLY A 16 -21.29 1.58 3.72
CA GLY A 16 -21.58 2.73 4.57
C GLY A 16 -22.11 2.35 5.95
N GLN A 17 -22.15 1.05 6.28
CA GLN A 17 -22.41 0.57 7.62
C GLN A 17 -21.10 0.56 8.38
N LYS A 18 -21.21 0.89 9.66
CA LYS A 18 -20.10 0.79 10.60
C LYS A 18 -19.74 -0.69 10.72
N THR A 19 -18.75 -1.13 9.95
CA THR A 19 -18.14 -2.45 10.12
C THR A 19 -17.57 -2.52 11.55
N ASP A 20 -17.56 -3.71 12.15
CA ASP A 20 -16.76 -3.99 13.34
C ASP A 20 -15.40 -3.29 13.17
N ASN A 21 -14.94 -2.53 14.18
CA ASN A 21 -13.92 -1.46 14.12
C ASN A 21 -12.50 -1.91 13.65
N HIS A 22 -12.38 -2.69 12.58
CA HIS A 22 -11.16 -3.28 12.07
C HIS A 22 -10.70 -2.50 10.83
N LEU A 23 -9.56 -1.84 10.98
CA LEU A 23 -8.87 -1.17 9.89
C LEU A 23 -8.06 -2.21 9.10
N GLY A 24 -8.42 -2.43 7.84
CA GLY A 24 -7.67 -3.28 6.92
C GLY A 24 -6.58 -2.47 6.20
N LEU A 25 -5.36 -3.00 6.19
CA LEU A 25 -4.22 -2.43 5.49
C LEU A 25 -3.70 -3.43 4.46
N ILE A 26 -3.41 -2.97 3.24
CA ILE A 26 -2.62 -3.72 2.25
C ILE A 26 -1.24 -3.11 2.22
N ILE A 27 -0.21 -3.91 2.52
CA ILE A 27 1.19 -3.50 2.44
C ILE A 27 1.76 -3.97 1.10
N ASN A 28 2.38 -3.06 0.35
CA ASN A 28 3.04 -3.33 -0.92
C ASN A 28 4.48 -2.82 -0.89
N LEU A 29 5.33 -3.50 -1.65
CA LEU A 29 6.73 -3.11 -1.88
C LEU A 29 6.92 -2.95 -3.38
N ASP A 30 7.36 -1.78 -3.82
CA ASP A 30 7.60 -1.47 -5.22
C ASP A 30 8.99 -0.83 -5.41
N TRP A 31 9.58 -1.05 -6.58
CA TRP A 31 10.88 -0.51 -6.96
C TRP A 31 10.75 0.37 -8.20
N PHE A 32 11.32 1.57 -8.15
CA PHE A 32 11.31 2.50 -9.26
C PHE A 32 12.65 3.22 -9.40
N GLN A 33 12.91 3.72 -10.61
CA GLN A 33 14.09 4.52 -10.90
C GLN A 33 13.73 6.02 -10.88
N PRO A 34 14.15 6.78 -9.86
CA PRO A 34 13.85 8.22 -9.79
C PRO A 34 14.72 9.07 -10.73
N TYR A 35 15.84 8.53 -11.24
CA TYR A 35 16.82 9.27 -12.04
C TYR A 35 16.89 8.79 -13.48
N ASN A 36 16.84 9.71 -14.45
CA ASN A 36 16.86 9.36 -15.88
C ASN A 36 18.24 8.98 -16.43
N ARG A 37 19.33 9.27 -15.71
CA ARG A 37 20.72 9.15 -16.22
C ARG A 37 21.64 8.36 -15.28
N ALA A 38 21.08 7.62 -14.34
CA ALA A 38 21.82 6.76 -13.43
C ALA A 38 21.06 5.44 -13.25
N THR A 39 21.79 4.34 -13.12
CA THR A 39 21.23 3.06 -12.70
C THR A 39 21.03 3.12 -11.18
N TYR A 40 19.81 3.44 -10.76
CA TYR A 40 19.46 3.59 -9.36
C TYR A 40 18.02 3.15 -9.13
N SER A 41 17.84 2.04 -8.42
CA SER A 41 16.54 1.53 -7.99
C SER A 41 16.26 1.95 -6.56
N THR A 42 15.15 2.67 -6.33
CA THR A 42 14.63 2.99 -5.00
C THR A 42 13.42 2.12 -4.74
N GLY A 43 13.43 1.41 -3.62
CA GLY A 43 12.25 0.70 -3.13
C GLY A 43 11.40 1.57 -2.22
N VAL A 44 10.09 1.45 -2.27
CA VAL A 44 9.17 2.04 -1.28
C VAL A 44 8.26 0.96 -0.75
N LEU A 45 8.21 0.85 0.57
CA LEU A 45 7.20 0.07 1.27
C LEU A 45 6.07 1.02 1.68
N TYR A 46 4.86 0.73 1.24
CA TYR A 46 3.70 1.56 1.51
C TYR A 46 2.48 0.72 1.88
N ALA A 47 1.60 1.28 2.68
CA ALA A 47 0.30 0.72 3.00
C ALA A 47 -0.81 1.52 2.33
N ALA A 48 -1.85 0.83 1.87
CA ALA A 48 -3.10 1.44 1.43
C ALA A 48 -4.25 0.96 2.32
N LEU A 49 -5.22 1.84 2.55
CA LEU A 49 -6.42 1.51 3.34
C LEU A 49 -7.32 0.56 2.54
N TYR A 50 -7.37 -0.72 2.95
CA TYR A 50 -8.15 -1.73 2.25
C TYR A 50 -9.63 -1.41 2.24
N ASN A 51 -10.12 -0.82 3.33
CA ASN A 51 -11.51 -0.43 3.48
C ASN A 51 -11.94 0.62 2.45
N LEU A 52 -11.02 1.34 1.79
CA LEU A 52 -11.44 2.30 0.77
C LEU A 52 -11.85 1.60 -0.53
N PRO A 53 -12.81 2.18 -1.28
CA PRO A 53 -13.12 1.78 -2.64
C PRO A 53 -11.89 1.74 -3.54
N CYS A 54 -11.85 0.75 -4.44
CA CYS A 54 -10.70 0.48 -5.31
C CYS A 54 -10.25 1.73 -6.11
N ASN A 55 -11.21 2.55 -6.58
CA ASN A 55 -10.94 3.73 -7.39
C ASN A 55 -10.25 4.88 -6.63
N ILE A 56 -10.29 4.90 -5.29
CA ILE A 56 -9.62 5.93 -4.47
C ILE A 56 -8.49 5.38 -3.61
N ARG A 57 -8.42 4.06 -3.43
CA ARG A 57 -7.47 3.37 -2.53
C ARG A 57 -6.00 3.72 -2.79
N PHE A 58 -5.61 3.89 -4.06
CA PHE A 58 -4.23 4.18 -4.47
C PHE A 58 -4.01 5.65 -4.84
N GLN A 59 -4.93 6.53 -4.46
CA GLN A 59 -4.67 7.96 -4.56
C GLN A 59 -3.57 8.36 -3.55
N PRO A 60 -2.68 9.31 -3.88
CA PRO A 60 -1.55 9.69 -3.03
C PRO A 60 -1.97 10.06 -1.59
N GLU A 61 -3.16 10.62 -1.40
CA GLU A 61 -3.70 11.03 -0.11
C GLU A 61 -4.10 9.85 0.78
N ASN A 62 -4.32 8.67 0.18
CA ASN A 62 -4.77 7.45 0.84
C ASN A 62 -3.65 6.39 1.00
N ILE A 63 -2.43 6.75 0.61
CA ILE A 63 -1.23 5.91 0.74
C ILE A 63 -0.41 6.37 1.94
N ILE A 64 -0.03 5.42 2.79
CA ILE A 64 0.86 5.63 3.94
C ILE A 64 2.23 5.07 3.58
N ILE A 65 3.27 5.91 3.54
CA ILE A 65 4.64 5.46 3.32
C ILE A 65 5.19 4.91 4.63
N LEU A 66 5.55 3.63 4.65
CA LEU A 66 6.11 2.96 5.82
C LEU A 66 7.64 3.04 5.83
N SER A 67 8.27 2.88 4.66
CA SER A 67 9.74 2.93 4.54
C SER A 67 10.20 3.22 3.12
N ILE A 68 11.39 3.81 3.00
CA ILE A 68 12.09 4.05 1.73
C ILE A 68 13.40 3.26 1.75
N LEU A 69 13.53 2.32 0.83
CA LEU A 69 14.70 1.49 0.64
C LEU A 69 15.60 2.15 -0.42
N SER A 70 16.67 2.78 0.04
CA SER A 70 17.61 3.47 -0.84
C SER A 70 18.44 2.49 -1.68
N GLY A 71 18.56 2.78 -2.97
CA GLY A 71 19.38 2.06 -3.94
C GLY A 71 20.89 2.18 -3.72
N PRO A 72 21.70 1.63 -4.63
CA PRO A 72 21.47 1.75 -6.08
C PRO A 72 20.75 0.57 -6.74
N ASN A 73 20.62 -0.58 -6.07
CA ASN A 73 20.05 -1.80 -6.64
C ASN A 73 18.86 -2.30 -5.84
N GLU A 74 18.03 -3.11 -6.48
CA GLU A 74 16.98 -3.87 -5.79
C GLU A 74 17.58 -4.71 -4.67
N VAL A 75 16.89 -4.72 -3.54
CA VAL A 75 17.31 -5.49 -2.37
C VAL A 75 17.00 -6.96 -2.64
N SER A 76 17.98 -7.85 -2.47
CA SER A 76 17.75 -9.27 -2.62
C SER A 76 16.70 -9.77 -1.63
N LEU A 77 15.91 -10.78 -2.01
CA LEU A 77 14.83 -11.34 -1.18
C LEU A 77 15.27 -11.64 0.27
N HIS A 78 16.47 -12.19 0.45
CA HIS A 78 17.01 -12.50 1.77
C HIS A 78 17.21 -11.25 2.67
N LYS A 79 17.46 -10.08 2.08
CA LYS A 79 17.67 -8.84 2.81
C LYS A 79 16.37 -8.08 3.09
N ILE A 80 15.27 -8.37 2.36
CA ILE A 80 13.98 -7.70 2.56
C ILE A 80 13.48 -7.88 4.01
N ASN A 81 13.64 -9.07 4.58
CA ASN A 81 13.24 -9.33 5.96
C ASN A 81 13.90 -8.40 6.98
N HIS A 82 15.14 -7.96 6.72
CA HIS A 82 15.82 -7.00 7.58
C HIS A 82 15.12 -5.63 7.58
N TYR A 83 14.60 -5.20 6.42
CA TYR A 83 13.85 -3.95 6.30
C TYR A 83 12.42 -4.06 6.83
N LEU A 84 11.80 -5.25 6.75
CA LEU A 84 10.45 -5.48 7.30
C LEU A 84 10.45 -5.65 8.82
N SER A 85 11.53 -6.17 9.41
CA SER A 85 11.63 -6.41 10.85
C SER A 85 11.19 -5.24 11.73
N PRO A 86 11.67 -3.97 11.55
CA PRO A 86 11.24 -2.86 12.40
C PRO A 86 9.74 -2.57 12.28
N ILE A 87 9.16 -2.72 11.09
CA ILE A 87 7.73 -2.48 10.84
C ILE A 87 6.88 -3.56 11.49
N ILE A 88 7.32 -4.82 11.41
CA ILE A 88 6.65 -5.95 12.09
C ILE A 88 6.68 -5.72 13.60
N THR A 89 7.84 -5.35 14.16
CA THR A 89 7.96 -5.06 15.59
C THR A 89 7.05 -3.90 16.03
N GLU A 90 6.92 -2.86 15.21
CA GLU A 90 5.99 -1.76 15.49
C GLU A 90 4.53 -2.25 15.49
N PHE A 91 4.12 -3.04 14.50
CA PHE A 91 2.78 -3.60 14.44
C PHE A 91 2.46 -4.59 15.57
N GLU A 92 3.42 -5.40 16.01
CA GLU A 92 3.25 -6.30 17.16
C GLU A 92 3.13 -5.55 18.49
N SER A 93 3.54 -4.28 18.55
CA SER A 93 3.47 -3.45 19.75
C SER A 93 2.17 -2.65 19.92
N LEU A 94 1.30 -2.64 18.90
CA LEU A 94 0.00 -1.96 18.88
C LEU A 94 -1.11 -2.82 19.51
#